data_AF-A0A2E9RWT9-F1
#
_entry.id   AF-A0A2E9RWT9-F1
#
_cell.length_a   1.000
_cell.length_b   1.000
_cell.length_c   1.000
_cell.angle_alpha   90.00
_cell.angle_beta   90.00
_cell.angle_gamma   90.00
#
_symmetry.space_group_name_H-M   'P 1'
#
loop_
_entity.id
_entity.type
_entity.pdbx_description
1 polymer ?
#
loop_
_entity_poly.entity_id
_entity_poly.type
_entity_poly.pdbx_seq_one_letter_code
_entity_poly.pdbx_strand_id
1 'polypeptide(L)'
;MKVLAPIIPALFLFLQGNLTGVDFNREVRPLLASKCYACHGPDEEGRKAKLRLDVRKGALTSEVIVPGKIEESEFHYRIRSDDPDEIMPPPESHATLTDKEKNLLDQWIKEGAKYEKHWAFVAPVPSTPPAKGSKWVRNGIDSFVLENLEEHDLKPSAQAEGYSLVRRLYLDLIGLPPTPEQADAFVGDKRSDAYERLVDELLASPRYGEKWGREWLDLARYADTNGYEKDRPRNIWPYRDWVIRALNSDMPYDQFTIEQLAGDMLP
;
A
#
# COMPACT_ATOMS: atom_id res chain seq x y z
N MET A 1 26.18 37.94 -48.28
CA MET A 1 24.82 37.39 -48.12
C MET A 1 24.83 36.42 -46.95
N LYS A 2 24.29 36.82 -45.79
CA LYS A 2 24.13 35.97 -44.61
C LYS A 2 22.79 35.25 -44.73
N VAL A 3 22.79 33.93 -44.78
CA VAL A 3 21.57 33.12 -44.77
C VAL A 3 21.29 32.73 -43.32
N LEU A 4 20.23 33.30 -42.75
CA LEU A 4 19.68 32.95 -41.44
C LEU A 4 18.87 31.66 -41.58
N ALA A 5 19.24 30.61 -40.84
CA ALA A 5 18.42 29.41 -40.67
C ALA A 5 17.43 29.63 -39.51
N PRO A 6 16.14 29.27 -39.66
CA PRO A 6 15.18 29.39 -38.57
C PRO A 6 15.34 28.23 -37.59
N ILE A 7 15.59 28.57 -36.32
CA ILE A 7 15.52 27.64 -35.20
C ILE A 7 14.04 27.38 -34.92
N ILE A 8 13.56 26.19 -35.29
CA ILE A 8 12.23 25.70 -34.88
C ILE A 8 12.37 25.18 -33.44
N PRO A 9 11.69 25.78 -32.44
CA PRO A 9 11.68 25.20 -31.11
C PRO A 9 10.85 23.93 -31.15
N ALA A 10 11.50 22.78 -30.96
CA ALA A 10 10.83 21.50 -30.76
C ALA A 10 10.03 21.58 -29.45
N LEU A 11 8.72 21.77 -29.58
CA LEU A 11 7.75 21.66 -28.50
C LEU A 11 7.70 20.19 -28.07
N PHE A 12 8.47 19.83 -27.05
CA PHE A 12 8.33 18.54 -26.38
C PHE A 12 6.98 18.54 -25.66
N LEU A 13 5.96 17.97 -26.30
CA LEU A 13 4.75 17.54 -25.61
C LEU A 13 5.16 16.46 -24.60
N PHE A 14 5.15 16.83 -23.32
CA PHE A 14 5.08 15.87 -22.24
C PHE A 14 3.75 15.13 -22.37
N LEU A 15 3.77 13.90 -22.88
CA LEU A 15 2.73 12.93 -22.57
C LEU A 15 2.85 12.61 -21.09
N GLN A 16 2.17 13.38 -20.26
CA GLN A 16 1.78 12.92 -18.94
C GLN A 16 0.90 11.69 -19.17
N GLY A 17 1.41 10.52 -18.80
CA GLY A 17 0.60 9.33 -18.66
C GLY A 17 -0.36 9.53 -17.51
N ASN A 18 -1.41 10.33 -17.72
CA ASN A 18 -2.63 10.16 -16.95
C ASN A 18 -3.05 8.71 -17.18
N LEU A 19 -3.14 7.91 -16.12
CA LEU A 19 -3.93 6.68 -16.15
C LEU A 19 -5.32 7.10 -16.64
N THR A 20 -5.60 6.92 -17.93
CA THR A 20 -6.84 7.40 -18.53
C THR A 20 -7.94 6.42 -18.14
N GLY A 21 -8.57 6.66 -17.00
CA GLY A 21 -9.73 5.92 -16.51
C GLY A 21 -9.76 5.81 -14.99
N VAL A 22 -10.93 5.53 -14.45
CA VAL A 22 -11.15 5.28 -13.02
C VAL A 22 -10.57 3.92 -12.64
N ASP A 23 -9.67 3.90 -11.65
CA ASP A 23 -9.13 2.65 -11.09
C ASP A 23 -10.12 2.04 -10.11
N PHE A 24 -10.64 0.85 -10.43
CA PHE A 24 -11.65 0.22 -9.59
C PHE A 24 -11.11 -0.18 -8.21
N ASN A 25 -9.87 -0.69 -8.13
CA ASN A 25 -9.31 -1.18 -6.88
C ASN A 25 -8.89 -0.04 -5.94
N ARG A 26 -8.34 1.03 -6.50
CA ARG A 26 -7.82 2.18 -5.76
C ARG A 26 -8.90 3.18 -5.38
N GLU A 27 -9.87 3.40 -6.26
CA GLU A 27 -10.80 4.54 -6.12
C GLU A 27 -12.25 4.09 -5.85
N VAL A 28 -12.78 3.11 -6.60
CA VAL A 28 -14.21 2.73 -6.51
C VAL A 28 -14.48 1.74 -5.39
N ARG A 29 -13.71 0.65 -5.30
CA ARG A 29 -13.98 -0.42 -4.35
C ARG A 29 -13.89 0.04 -2.89
N PRO A 30 -12.90 0.84 -2.45
CA PRO A 30 -12.86 1.33 -1.07
C PRO A 30 -14.09 2.19 -0.73
N LEU A 31 -14.56 2.97 -1.71
CA LEU A 31 -15.78 3.77 -1.57
C LEU A 31 -17.03 2.88 -1.41
N LEU A 32 -17.21 1.89 -2.29
CA LEU A 32 -18.33 0.94 -2.17
C LEU A 32 -18.24 0.12 -0.87
N ALA A 33 -17.04 -0.27 -0.45
CA ALA A 33 -16.81 -1.00 0.79
C ALA A 33 -17.18 -0.19 2.03
N SER A 34 -16.82 1.08 2.06
CA SER A 34 -17.08 1.96 3.20
C SER A 34 -18.51 2.47 3.26
N LYS A 35 -19.19 2.65 2.10
CA LYS A 35 -20.50 3.32 2.03
C LYS A 35 -21.66 2.41 1.64
N CYS A 36 -21.42 1.26 1.01
CA CYS A 36 -22.48 0.47 0.38
C CYS A 36 -22.54 -0.99 0.87
N TYR A 37 -21.39 -1.64 1.12
CA TYR A 37 -21.35 -3.09 1.38
C TYR A 37 -21.99 -3.52 2.70
N ALA A 38 -22.17 -2.60 3.66
CA ALA A 38 -22.90 -2.90 4.89
C ALA A 38 -24.33 -3.39 4.61
N CYS A 39 -24.99 -2.85 3.57
CA CYS A 39 -26.35 -3.26 3.18
C CYS A 39 -26.41 -4.00 1.84
N HIS A 40 -25.41 -3.86 0.96
CA HIS A 40 -25.39 -4.41 -0.40
C HIS A 40 -24.13 -5.23 -0.70
N GLY A 41 -23.53 -5.83 0.33
CA GLY A 41 -22.29 -6.60 0.25
C GLY A 41 -22.48 -8.11 0.51
N PRO A 42 -21.41 -8.81 0.95
CA PRO A 42 -21.38 -10.26 1.01
C PRO A 42 -22.20 -10.86 2.16
N ASP A 43 -22.54 -10.09 3.20
CA ASP A 43 -23.46 -10.54 4.25
C ASP A 43 -24.84 -10.82 3.64
N GLU A 44 -25.39 -12.02 3.88
CA GLU A 44 -26.70 -12.43 3.37
C GLU A 44 -27.84 -11.96 4.27
N GLU A 45 -27.62 -11.93 5.59
CA GLU A 45 -28.65 -11.66 6.57
C GLU A 45 -28.98 -10.16 6.61
N GLY A 46 -27.97 -9.29 6.51
CA GLY A 46 -28.12 -7.84 6.43
C GLY A 46 -28.44 -7.28 5.04
N ARG A 47 -28.57 -8.13 4.00
CA ARG A 47 -28.61 -7.68 2.61
C ARG A 47 -29.95 -7.07 2.21
N LYS A 48 -29.96 -5.77 1.90
CA LYS A 48 -31.11 -5.08 1.31
C LYS A 48 -31.23 -5.39 -0.19
N ALA A 49 -32.46 -5.56 -0.66
CA ALA A 49 -32.82 -5.82 -2.06
C ALA A 49 -32.15 -7.04 -2.72
N LYS A 50 -31.52 -7.93 -1.94
CA LYS A 50 -30.65 -9.03 -2.43
C LYS A 50 -29.54 -8.55 -3.36
N LEU A 51 -29.22 -7.26 -3.33
CA LEU A 51 -28.27 -6.61 -4.22
C LEU A 51 -26.83 -6.85 -3.74
N ARG A 52 -25.96 -7.17 -4.69
CA ARG A 52 -24.54 -7.46 -4.46
C ARG A 52 -23.67 -6.52 -5.27
N LEU A 53 -23.30 -5.39 -4.67
CA LEU A 53 -22.39 -4.42 -5.28
C LEU A 53 -20.92 -4.84 -5.21
N ASP A 54 -20.58 -5.79 -4.35
CA ASP A 54 -19.23 -6.36 -4.21
C ASP A 54 -18.85 -7.33 -5.33
N VAL A 55 -19.83 -7.83 -6.09
CA VAL A 55 -19.59 -8.70 -7.25
C VAL A 55 -20.25 -8.14 -8.51
N ARG A 56 -19.48 -8.05 -9.60
CA ARG A 56 -19.96 -7.48 -10.87
C ARG A 56 -21.28 -8.07 -11.33
N LYS A 57 -21.42 -9.39 -11.32
CA LYS A 57 -22.65 -10.05 -11.78
C LYS A 57 -23.88 -9.59 -11.00
N GLY A 58 -23.74 -9.35 -9.69
CA GLY A 58 -24.81 -8.86 -8.83
C GLY A 58 -25.10 -7.37 -9.02
N ALA A 59 -24.09 -6.56 -9.28
CA ALA A 59 -24.25 -5.13 -9.51
C ALA A 59 -24.95 -4.81 -10.84
N LEU A 60 -24.83 -5.70 -11.83
CA LEU A 60 -25.43 -5.56 -13.16
C LEU A 60 -26.85 -6.12 -13.28
N THR A 61 -27.41 -6.70 -12.21
CA THR A 61 -28.78 -7.24 -12.26
C THR A 61 -29.82 -6.12 -12.20
N SER A 62 -30.94 -6.31 -12.89
CA SER A 62 -32.13 -5.45 -12.78
C SER A 62 -31.85 -3.95 -12.96
N GLU A 63 -30.99 -3.61 -13.91
CA GLU A 63 -30.66 -2.22 -14.28
C GLU A 63 -30.06 -1.38 -13.13
N VAL A 64 -29.55 -2.02 -12.08
CA VAL A 64 -28.90 -1.32 -10.96
C VAL A 64 -27.69 -0.54 -11.46
N ILE A 65 -26.81 -1.19 -12.20
CA ILE A 65 -25.75 -0.54 -12.97
C ILE A 65 -25.83 -1.01 -14.42
N VAL A 66 -26.02 -0.07 -15.33
CA VAL A 66 -26.01 -0.29 -16.78
C VAL A 66 -24.70 0.28 -17.35
N PRO A 67 -23.74 -0.56 -17.74
CA PRO A 67 -22.43 -0.13 -18.21
C PRO A 67 -22.50 0.89 -19.35
N GLY A 68 -21.85 2.03 -19.19
CA GLY A 68 -21.81 3.11 -20.17
C GLY A 68 -23.07 3.98 -20.23
N LYS A 69 -24.11 3.66 -19.44
CA LYS A 69 -25.41 4.32 -19.49
C LYS A 69 -25.86 4.79 -18.12
N ILE A 70 -25.37 5.95 -17.75
CA ILE A 70 -25.61 6.55 -16.44
C ILE A 70 -27.09 6.80 -16.16
N GLU A 71 -27.83 7.34 -17.14
CA GLU A 71 -29.27 7.66 -16.99
C GLU A 71 -30.15 6.40 -16.94
N GLU A 72 -29.66 5.26 -17.40
CA GLU A 72 -30.35 3.96 -17.30
C GLU A 72 -29.93 3.19 -16.03
N SER A 73 -29.01 3.72 -15.22
CA SER A 73 -28.50 3.06 -14.02
C SER A 73 -29.21 3.58 -12.77
N GLU A 74 -30.03 2.73 -12.12
CA GLU A 74 -30.72 3.08 -10.87
C GLU A 74 -29.73 3.54 -9.79
N PHE A 75 -28.52 2.97 -9.76
CA PHE A 75 -27.45 3.38 -8.85
C PHE A 75 -27.14 4.88 -8.94
N HIS A 76 -27.13 5.47 -10.14
CA HIS A 76 -26.89 6.90 -10.33
C HIS A 76 -27.99 7.75 -9.70
N TYR A 77 -29.25 7.37 -9.94
CA TYR A 77 -30.42 8.05 -9.36
C TYR A 77 -30.36 8.02 -7.82
N ARG A 78 -30.10 6.85 -7.24
CA ARG A 78 -30.05 6.64 -5.79
C ARG A 78 -28.99 7.50 -5.09
N ILE A 79 -27.79 7.63 -5.66
CA ILE A 79 -26.73 8.43 -5.01
C ILE A 79 -26.92 9.95 -5.17
N ARG A 80 -27.88 10.38 -5.99
CA ARG A 80 -28.19 11.79 -6.29
C ARG A 80 -29.60 12.23 -5.89
N SER A 81 -30.45 11.31 -5.43
CA SER A 81 -31.80 11.63 -4.97
C SER A 81 -31.76 12.60 -3.78
N ASP A 82 -32.75 13.49 -3.72
CA ASP A 82 -33.02 14.33 -2.55
C ASP A 82 -34.12 13.73 -1.64
N ASP A 83 -34.77 12.65 -2.10
CA ASP A 83 -35.80 11.94 -1.34
C ASP A 83 -35.14 11.03 -0.27
N PRO A 84 -35.42 11.24 1.03
CA PRO A 84 -34.86 10.43 2.11
C PRO A 84 -35.13 8.92 2.00
N ASP A 85 -36.22 8.51 1.36
CA ASP A 85 -36.59 7.10 1.20
C ASP A 85 -35.87 6.45 0.00
N GLU A 86 -35.40 7.25 -0.95
CA GLU A 86 -34.73 6.76 -2.16
C GLU A 86 -33.21 6.97 -2.13
N ILE A 87 -32.71 7.98 -1.41
CA ILE A 87 -31.29 8.34 -1.38
C ILE A 87 -30.44 7.20 -0.79
N MET A 88 -29.29 6.95 -1.43
CA MET A 88 -28.29 6.01 -0.96
C MET A 88 -26.91 6.69 -0.83
N PRO A 89 -26.16 6.48 0.26
CA PRO A 89 -26.56 5.72 1.45
C PRO A 89 -27.70 6.41 2.20
N PRO A 90 -28.58 5.65 2.87
CA PRO A 90 -29.76 6.21 3.50
C PRO A 90 -29.38 6.92 4.81
N PRO A 91 -30.15 7.92 5.28
CA PRO A 91 -29.75 8.79 6.41
C PRO A 91 -29.42 8.03 7.70
N GLU A 92 -30.10 6.92 7.97
CA GLU A 92 -29.87 6.06 9.14
C GLU A 92 -28.53 5.31 9.12
N SER A 93 -27.89 5.20 7.95
CA SER A 93 -26.54 4.62 7.84
C SER A 93 -25.45 5.55 8.35
N HIS A 94 -25.76 6.85 8.55
CA HIS A 94 -24.82 7.91 8.87
C HIS A 94 -23.65 8.06 7.87
N ALA A 95 -23.74 7.41 6.72
CA ALA A 95 -22.76 7.49 5.65
C ALA A 95 -23.26 8.47 4.59
N THR A 96 -22.39 9.38 4.16
CA THR A 96 -22.69 10.31 3.06
C THR A 96 -21.63 10.21 1.97
N LEU A 97 -22.04 10.56 0.75
CA LEU A 97 -21.17 10.73 -0.41
C LEU A 97 -20.98 12.22 -0.69
N THR A 98 -19.73 12.63 -0.82
CA THR A 98 -19.35 13.93 -1.35
C THR A 98 -19.58 13.99 -2.86
N ASP A 99 -19.68 15.20 -3.41
CA ASP A 99 -19.85 15.36 -4.87
C ASP A 99 -18.70 14.74 -5.67
N LYS A 100 -17.48 14.78 -5.12
CA LYS A 100 -16.30 14.13 -5.74
C LYS A 100 -16.49 12.61 -5.83
N GLU A 101 -16.99 11.99 -4.77
CA GLU A 101 -17.26 10.55 -4.72
C GLU A 101 -18.42 10.16 -5.65
N LYS A 102 -19.50 10.95 -5.69
CA LYS A 102 -20.61 10.75 -6.64
C LYS A 102 -20.11 10.83 -8.09
N ASN A 103 -19.32 11.85 -8.41
CA ASN A 103 -18.76 12.04 -9.75
C ASN A 103 -17.80 10.90 -10.14
N LEU A 104 -17.02 10.38 -9.20
CA LEU A 104 -16.14 9.23 -9.41
C LEU A 104 -16.94 7.96 -9.78
N LEU A 105 -18.01 7.68 -9.03
CA LEU A 105 -18.89 6.53 -9.30
C LEU A 105 -19.59 6.66 -10.65
N ASP A 106 -20.09 7.86 -10.96
CA ASP A 106 -20.71 8.17 -12.25
C ASP A 106 -19.74 8.00 -13.43
N GLN A 107 -18.50 8.48 -13.27
CA GLN A 107 -17.47 8.32 -14.28
C GLN A 107 -17.13 6.84 -14.49
N TRP A 108 -17.02 6.07 -13.40
CA TRP A 108 -16.80 4.63 -13.48
C TRP A 108 -17.93 3.90 -14.22
N ILE A 109 -19.20 4.28 -14.00
CA ILE A 109 -20.34 3.74 -14.75
C ILE A 109 -20.23 4.10 -16.23
N LYS A 110 -19.93 5.36 -16.55
CA LYS A 110 -19.72 5.84 -17.94
C LYS A 110 -18.60 5.10 -18.65
N GLU A 111 -17.55 4.70 -17.94
CA GLU A 111 -16.42 3.91 -18.47
C GLU A 111 -16.71 2.40 -18.57
N GLY A 112 -17.95 1.99 -18.26
CA GLY A 112 -18.44 0.63 -18.44
C GLY A 112 -18.47 -0.22 -17.17
N ALA A 113 -18.39 0.40 -15.99
CA ALA A 113 -18.50 -0.25 -14.68
C ALA A 113 -17.63 -1.51 -14.59
N LYS A 114 -16.34 -1.38 -14.94
CA LYS A 114 -15.40 -2.49 -14.93
C LYS A 114 -15.03 -2.82 -13.49
N TYR A 115 -15.16 -4.09 -13.14
CA TYR A 115 -14.67 -4.63 -11.88
C TYR A 115 -13.32 -5.27 -12.14
N GLU A 116 -12.38 -5.02 -11.24
CA GLU A 116 -11.08 -5.66 -11.24
C GLU A 116 -11.01 -6.72 -10.12
N LYS A 117 -10.04 -7.64 -10.22
CA LYS A 117 -9.70 -8.54 -9.10
C LYS A 117 -9.03 -7.74 -7.99
N HIS A 118 -9.11 -8.20 -6.74
CA HIS A 118 -8.39 -7.57 -5.64
C HIS A 118 -6.89 -7.57 -5.90
N TRP A 119 -6.21 -6.46 -5.60
CA TRP A 119 -4.77 -6.28 -5.85
C TRP A 119 -3.94 -7.42 -5.27
N ALA A 120 -4.31 -7.92 -4.09
CA ALA A 120 -3.66 -9.08 -3.44
C ALA A 120 -3.71 -10.40 -4.23
N PHE A 121 -4.60 -10.51 -5.23
CA PHE A 121 -4.75 -11.70 -6.10
C PHE A 121 -4.33 -11.43 -7.55
N VAL A 122 -3.67 -10.31 -7.80
CA VAL A 122 -3.11 -9.96 -9.10
C VAL A 122 -1.60 -9.94 -8.94
N ALA A 123 -0.89 -10.70 -9.77
CA ALA A 123 0.56 -10.69 -9.75
C ALA A 123 1.08 -9.27 -10.05
N PRO A 124 2.03 -8.74 -9.26
CA PRO A 124 2.62 -7.44 -9.53
C PRO A 124 3.36 -7.49 -10.87
N VAL A 125 3.23 -6.42 -11.64
CA VAL A 125 3.95 -6.24 -12.90
C VAL A 125 5.11 -5.26 -12.69
N PRO A 126 6.30 -5.50 -13.28
CA PRO A 126 7.40 -4.56 -13.17
C PRO A 126 7.00 -3.17 -13.68
N SER A 127 7.18 -2.14 -12.87
CA SER A 127 7.03 -0.75 -13.27
C SER A 127 8.38 -0.19 -13.74
N THR A 128 8.34 0.70 -14.73
CA THR A 128 9.54 1.45 -15.12
C THR A 128 9.66 2.68 -14.22
N PRO A 129 10.80 2.90 -13.53
CA PRO A 129 10.99 4.09 -12.73
C PRO A 129 10.84 5.36 -13.57
N PRO A 130 10.22 6.43 -13.02
CA PRO A 130 10.11 7.71 -13.71
C PRO A 130 11.48 8.22 -14.16
N ALA A 131 11.57 8.62 -15.43
CA ALA A 131 12.79 9.17 -16.02
C ALA A 131 12.97 10.65 -15.63
N LYS A 132 13.18 10.93 -14.34
CA LYS A 132 13.48 12.28 -13.85
C LYS A 132 14.96 12.41 -13.50
N GLY A 133 15.64 13.35 -14.17
CA GLY A 133 17.06 13.64 -13.93
C GLY A 133 17.23 14.54 -12.71
N SER A 134 17.50 13.93 -11.55
CA SER A 134 17.86 14.64 -10.32
C SER A 134 19.11 14.02 -9.72
N LYS A 135 20.02 14.87 -9.21
CA LYS A 135 21.22 14.40 -8.48
C LYS A 135 20.86 13.70 -7.15
N TRP A 136 19.64 13.87 -6.67
CA TRP A 136 19.15 13.20 -5.46
C TRP A 136 18.80 11.74 -5.71
N VAL A 137 18.35 11.40 -6.93
CA VAL A 137 17.94 10.04 -7.31
C VAL A 137 19.19 9.16 -7.46
N ARG A 138 19.31 8.10 -6.64
CA ARG A 138 20.39 7.12 -6.70
C ARG A 138 19.95 5.79 -7.30
N ASN A 139 18.67 5.44 -7.14
CA ASN A 139 18.09 4.20 -7.66
C ASN A 139 16.64 4.42 -8.13
N GLY A 140 16.00 3.35 -8.62
CA GLY A 140 14.63 3.42 -9.13
C GLY A 140 13.56 3.75 -8.08
N ILE A 141 13.78 3.39 -6.80
CA ILE A 141 12.88 3.72 -5.69
C ILE A 141 12.88 5.24 -5.47
N ASP A 142 14.06 5.86 -5.47
CA ASP A 142 14.20 7.31 -5.31
C ASP A 142 13.45 8.07 -6.43
N SER A 143 13.40 7.54 -7.65
CA SER A 143 12.61 8.15 -8.73
C SER A 143 11.11 8.20 -8.40
N PHE A 144 10.55 7.11 -7.86
CA PHE A 144 9.13 7.08 -7.44
C PHE A 144 8.87 8.01 -6.26
N VAL A 145 9.79 8.03 -5.27
CA VAL A 145 9.67 8.93 -4.11
C VAL A 145 9.75 10.39 -4.55
N LEU A 146 10.68 10.73 -5.44
CA LEU A 146 10.82 12.10 -5.94
C LEU A 146 9.58 12.55 -6.71
N GLU A 147 9.04 11.69 -7.57
CA GLU A 147 7.79 11.98 -8.29
C GLU A 147 6.66 12.30 -7.32
N ASN A 148 6.45 11.47 -6.30
CA ASN A 148 5.40 11.69 -5.32
C ASN A 148 5.61 12.95 -4.48
N LEU A 149 6.85 13.28 -4.12
CA LEU A 149 7.17 14.53 -3.42
C LEU A 149 6.82 15.74 -4.28
N GLU A 150 7.20 15.73 -5.57
CA GLU A 150 6.91 16.81 -6.50
C GLU A 150 5.41 17.00 -6.76
N GLU A 151 4.64 15.92 -6.82
CA GLU A 151 3.17 15.97 -6.92
C GLU A 151 2.50 16.69 -5.74
N HIS A 152 3.16 16.70 -4.58
CA HIS A 152 2.68 17.33 -3.36
C HIS A 152 3.42 18.63 -3.02
N ASP A 153 4.15 19.22 -3.98
CA ASP A 153 4.97 20.43 -3.79
C ASP A 153 6.03 20.30 -2.67
N LEU A 154 6.46 19.08 -2.38
CA LEU A 154 7.48 18.75 -1.38
C LEU A 154 8.86 18.58 -2.02
N LYS A 155 9.90 18.73 -1.19
CA LYS A 155 11.30 18.53 -1.58
C LYS A 155 11.95 17.49 -0.69
N PRO A 156 12.91 16.71 -1.20
CA PRO A 156 13.66 15.79 -0.36
C PRO A 156 14.39 16.51 0.79
N SER A 157 14.36 15.89 1.97
CA SER A 157 15.12 16.36 3.12
C SER A 157 16.63 16.18 2.90
N ALA A 158 17.42 17.09 3.48
CA ALA A 158 18.86 16.91 3.53
C ALA A 158 19.24 15.63 4.31
N GLN A 159 20.34 15.00 3.92
CA GLN A 159 20.88 13.85 4.63
C GLN A 159 21.26 14.25 6.06
N ALA A 160 20.92 13.39 7.02
CA ALA A 160 21.27 13.62 8.43
C ALA A 160 22.79 13.58 8.64
N GLU A 161 23.28 14.36 9.61
CA GLU A 161 24.69 14.34 10.01
C GLU A 161 25.11 12.98 10.60
N GLY A 162 26.42 12.70 10.62
CA GLY A 162 26.98 11.39 10.92
C GLY A 162 26.45 10.73 12.21
N TYR A 163 26.48 11.43 13.35
CA TYR A 163 25.98 10.90 14.63
C TYR A 163 24.46 10.67 14.63
N SER A 164 23.69 11.53 13.94
CA SER A 164 22.24 11.32 13.79
C SER A 164 21.95 10.14 12.88
N LEU A 165 22.71 9.98 11.80
CA LEU A 165 22.55 8.94 10.80
C LEU A 165 22.87 7.55 11.37
N VAL A 166 24.01 7.39 12.05
CA VAL A 166 24.38 6.12 12.70
C VAL A 166 23.35 5.71 13.75
N ARG A 167 22.87 6.67 14.57
CA ARG A 167 21.84 6.38 15.57
C ARG A 167 20.55 5.88 14.94
N ARG A 168 20.10 6.48 13.82
CA ARG A 168 18.91 6.04 13.10
C ARG A 168 19.09 4.63 12.53
N LEU A 169 20.19 4.38 11.83
CA LEU A 169 20.50 3.05 11.28
C LEU A 169 20.43 1.93 12.32
N TYR A 170 21.09 2.13 13.46
CA TYR A 170 21.12 1.17 14.55
C TYR A 170 19.73 0.90 15.15
N LEU A 171 18.95 1.95 15.41
CA LEU A 171 17.60 1.80 15.95
C LEU A 171 16.62 1.18 14.95
N ASP A 172 16.73 1.55 13.68
CA ASP A 172 15.85 1.06 12.64
C ASP A 172 16.13 -0.40 12.31
N LEU A 173 17.40 -0.76 12.13
CA LEU A 173 17.78 -2.12 11.69
C LEU A 173 17.81 -3.13 12.83
N ILE A 174 18.36 -2.76 13.99
CA ILE A 174 18.58 -3.72 15.10
C ILE A 174 17.91 -3.31 16.42
N GLY A 175 17.21 -2.17 16.47
CA GLY A 175 16.42 -1.77 17.65
C GLY A 175 17.21 -1.27 18.85
N LEU A 176 18.53 -1.18 18.76
CA LEU A 176 19.43 -0.75 19.84
C LEU A 176 20.24 0.45 19.36
N PRO A 177 20.57 1.43 20.23
CA PRO A 177 21.46 2.52 19.85
C PRO A 177 22.91 2.00 19.67
N PRO A 178 23.75 2.68 18.87
CA PRO A 178 25.17 2.36 18.79
C PRO A 178 25.87 2.67 20.11
N THR A 179 26.98 1.97 20.39
CA THR A 179 27.90 2.43 21.44
C THR A 179 28.63 3.71 20.99
N PRO A 180 29.18 4.50 21.91
CA PRO A 180 30.00 5.66 21.56
C PRO A 180 31.12 5.32 20.56
N GLU A 181 31.81 4.19 20.77
CA GLU A 181 32.91 3.74 19.92
C GLU A 181 32.45 3.38 18.51
N GLN A 182 31.29 2.73 18.39
CA GLN A 182 30.68 2.41 17.09
C GLN A 182 30.25 3.69 16.34
N ALA A 183 29.67 4.65 17.06
CA ALA A 183 29.28 5.92 16.48
C ALA A 183 30.50 6.73 16.00
N ASP A 184 31.55 6.82 16.83
CA ASP A 184 32.80 7.49 16.48
C ASP A 184 33.51 6.81 15.31
N ALA A 185 33.50 5.47 15.25
CA ALA A 185 34.05 4.72 14.13
C ALA A 185 33.34 5.06 12.82
N PHE A 186 32.01 5.12 12.82
CA PHE A 186 31.24 5.50 11.63
C PHE A 186 31.51 6.95 11.20
N VAL A 187 31.50 7.91 12.14
CA VAL A 187 31.73 9.33 11.84
C VAL A 187 33.17 9.59 11.37
N GLY A 188 34.12 8.81 11.91
CA GLY A 188 35.53 8.81 11.53
C GLY A 188 35.80 8.16 10.18
N ASP A 189 34.95 7.25 9.71
CA ASP A 189 35.13 6.55 8.44
C ASP A 189 34.93 7.51 7.25
N LYS A 190 35.98 7.69 6.44
CA LYS A 190 35.99 8.59 5.27
C LYS A 190 35.84 7.86 3.95
N ARG A 191 35.62 6.54 3.97
CA ARG A 191 35.37 5.79 2.75
C ARG A 191 34.02 6.19 2.14
N SER A 192 33.94 6.12 0.82
CA SER A 192 32.73 6.47 0.09
C SER A 192 31.57 5.50 0.31
N ASP A 193 31.85 4.28 0.77
CA ASP A 193 30.92 3.19 1.03
C ASP A 193 30.68 2.94 2.54
N ALA A 194 31.08 3.88 3.41
CA ALA A 194 30.98 3.72 4.87
C ALA A 194 29.54 3.46 5.34
N TYR A 195 28.56 4.07 4.67
CA TYR A 195 27.13 3.90 4.98
C TYR A 195 26.64 2.50 4.61
N GLU A 196 26.89 2.08 3.37
CA GLU A 196 26.47 0.78 2.83
C GLU A 196 27.08 -0.36 3.64
N ARG A 197 28.38 -0.26 3.97
CA ARG A 197 29.05 -1.26 4.81
C ARG A 197 28.44 -1.37 6.21
N LEU A 198 28.06 -0.26 6.82
CA LEU A 198 27.41 -0.29 8.13
C LEU A 198 26.01 -0.92 8.02
N VAL A 199 25.26 -0.61 6.96
CA VAL A 199 23.97 -1.26 6.70
C VAL A 199 24.14 -2.77 6.58
N ASP A 200 25.10 -3.25 5.78
CA ASP A 200 25.38 -4.68 5.61
C ASP A 200 25.78 -5.34 6.95
N GLU A 201 26.61 -4.68 7.75
CA GLU A 201 27.00 -5.17 9.09
C GLU A 201 25.78 -5.32 10.01
N LEU A 202 24.87 -4.33 10.01
CA LEU A 202 23.67 -4.33 10.84
C LEU A 202 22.63 -5.35 10.36
N LEU A 203 22.46 -5.52 9.04
CA LEU A 203 21.59 -6.55 8.46
C LEU A 203 22.09 -7.97 8.75
N ALA A 204 23.41 -8.17 8.76
CA ALA A 204 24.03 -9.46 9.11
C ALA A 204 24.02 -9.77 10.62
N SER A 205 23.66 -8.80 11.47
CA SER A 205 23.62 -8.99 12.92
C SER A 205 22.45 -9.89 13.32
N PRO A 206 22.63 -10.87 14.24
CA PRO A 206 21.52 -11.66 14.79
C PRO A 206 20.40 -10.81 15.43
N ARG A 207 20.75 -9.58 15.86
CA ARG A 207 19.82 -8.59 16.41
C ARG A 207 18.80 -8.09 15.38
N TYR A 208 19.10 -8.18 14.09
CA TYR A 208 18.17 -7.83 13.02
C TYR A 208 16.89 -8.66 13.13
N GLY A 209 17.02 -9.99 13.16
CA GLY A 209 15.90 -10.91 13.35
C GLY A 209 15.19 -10.75 14.69
N GLU A 210 15.91 -10.38 15.77
CA GLU A 210 15.28 -10.04 17.06
C GLU A 210 14.39 -8.80 16.95
N LYS A 211 14.88 -7.74 16.28
CA LYS A 211 14.15 -6.48 16.09
C LYS A 211 12.91 -6.68 15.22
N TRP A 212 13.09 -7.28 14.04
CA TRP A 212 12.04 -7.46 13.03
C TRP A 212 11.09 -8.61 13.37
N GLY A 213 11.57 -9.63 14.08
CA GLY A 213 10.73 -10.72 14.57
C GLY A 213 9.62 -10.23 15.49
N ARG A 214 9.86 -9.19 16.30
CA ARG A 214 8.81 -8.58 17.14
C ARG A 214 7.63 -8.06 16.33
N GLU A 215 7.88 -7.40 15.21
CA GLU A 215 6.81 -6.84 14.36
C GLU A 215 5.95 -7.96 13.79
N TRP A 216 6.57 -9.05 13.32
CA TRP A 216 5.85 -10.23 12.85
C TRP A 216 5.06 -10.91 13.97
N LEU A 217 5.68 -11.10 15.13
CA LEU A 217 5.09 -11.79 16.27
C LEU A 217 3.92 -11.01 16.86
N ASP A 218 3.94 -9.68 16.79
CA ASP A 218 2.80 -8.83 17.16
C ASP A 218 1.60 -9.09 16.24
N LEU A 219 1.83 -9.12 14.91
CA LEU A 219 0.79 -9.46 13.93
C LEU A 219 0.25 -10.90 14.13
N ALA A 220 1.13 -11.84 14.48
CA ALA A 220 0.77 -13.21 14.81
C ALA A 220 0.10 -13.35 16.20
N ARG A 221 -0.02 -12.25 16.97
CA ARG A 221 -0.54 -12.22 18.34
C ARG A 221 0.19 -13.18 19.27
N TYR A 222 1.50 -13.30 19.09
CA TYR A 222 2.37 -14.06 19.98
C TYR A 222 2.35 -13.45 21.38
N ALA A 223 2.16 -14.30 22.38
CA ALA A 223 2.32 -13.93 23.78
C ALA A 223 2.87 -15.13 24.55
N ASP A 224 3.78 -14.87 25.48
CA ASP A 224 4.29 -15.91 26.39
C ASP A 224 3.21 -16.40 27.37
N THR A 225 2.02 -15.78 27.38
CA THR A 225 0.91 -16.08 28.27
C THR A 225 -0.48 -16.03 27.59
N ASN A 226 -1.53 -16.43 28.30
CA ASN A 226 -2.90 -16.52 27.78
C ASN A 226 -3.69 -15.20 27.75
N GLY A 227 -3.34 -14.19 28.56
CA GLY A 227 -3.88 -12.82 28.50
C GLY A 227 -5.37 -12.57 28.76
N TYR A 228 -6.26 -13.59 28.72
CA TYR A 228 -7.71 -13.41 28.87
C TYR A 228 -8.19 -13.62 30.31
N GLU A 229 -8.65 -14.83 30.66
CA GLU A 229 -9.29 -15.10 31.96
C GLU A 229 -8.27 -15.39 33.07
N LYS A 230 -7.13 -15.99 32.71
CA LYS A 230 -5.99 -16.26 33.60
C LYS A 230 -4.70 -16.14 32.80
N ASP A 231 -3.76 -15.35 33.30
CA ASP A 231 -2.49 -15.11 32.63
C ASP A 231 -1.48 -16.25 32.87
N ARG A 232 -1.83 -17.44 32.38
CA ARG A 232 -0.98 -18.64 32.49
C ARG A 232 0.07 -18.64 31.39
N PRO A 233 1.28 -19.18 31.66
CA PRO A 233 2.33 -19.30 30.67
C PRO A 233 1.94 -20.25 29.53
N ARG A 234 2.48 -19.98 28.34
CA ARG A 234 2.40 -20.81 27.14
C ARG A 234 3.80 -21.31 26.77
N ASN A 235 3.91 -22.55 26.33
CA ASN A 235 5.16 -23.11 25.80
C ASN A 235 5.17 -23.02 24.27
N ILE A 236 5.28 -21.80 23.75
CA ILE A 236 5.27 -21.52 22.30
C ILE A 236 6.51 -20.74 21.82
N TRP A 237 7.46 -20.46 22.72
CA TRP A 237 8.72 -19.80 22.40
C TRP A 237 9.54 -20.43 21.27
N PRO A 238 9.45 -21.75 20.95
CA PRO A 238 10.15 -22.29 19.78
C PRO A 238 9.69 -21.65 18.47
N TYR A 239 8.42 -21.21 18.38
CA TYR A 239 7.92 -20.46 17.21
C TYR A 239 8.55 -19.08 17.12
N ARG A 240 8.62 -18.32 18.23
CA ARG A 240 9.35 -17.03 18.28
C ARG A 240 10.78 -17.20 17.79
N ASP A 241 11.49 -18.18 18.33
CA ASP A 241 12.89 -18.40 17.99
C ASP A 241 13.04 -18.86 16.53
N TRP A 242 12.09 -19.62 15.99
CA TRP A 242 12.06 -19.98 14.57
C TRP A 242 11.85 -18.74 13.69
N VAL A 243 10.92 -17.84 14.01
CA VAL A 243 10.70 -16.58 13.26
C VAL A 243 11.99 -15.74 13.23
N ILE A 244 12.64 -15.56 14.39
CA ILE A 244 13.89 -14.81 14.50
C ILE A 244 14.98 -15.43 13.61
N ARG A 245 15.10 -16.77 13.61
CA ARG A 245 16.07 -17.47 12.76
C ARG A 245 15.74 -17.33 11.28
N ALA A 246 14.47 -17.47 10.89
CA ALA A 246 14.03 -17.36 9.51
C ALA A 246 14.36 -15.99 8.91
N LEU A 247 14.13 -14.92 9.68
CA LEU A 247 14.50 -13.56 9.28
C LEU A 247 16.02 -13.39 9.14
N ASN A 248 16.80 -13.88 10.11
CA ASN A 248 18.26 -13.81 10.06
C ASN A 248 18.89 -14.65 8.95
N SER A 249 18.22 -15.72 8.51
CA SER A 249 18.67 -16.55 7.39
C SER A 249 18.23 -16.02 6.02
N ASP A 250 17.57 -14.87 5.97
CA ASP A 250 16.96 -14.31 4.76
C ASP A 250 16.06 -15.34 4.06
N MET A 251 15.21 -16.03 4.84
CA MET A 251 14.32 -17.06 4.31
C MET A 251 13.38 -16.44 3.28
N PRO A 252 13.30 -16.98 2.05
CA PRO A 252 12.36 -16.52 1.05
C PRO A 252 10.92 -16.51 1.58
N TYR A 253 10.18 -15.44 1.27
CA TYR A 253 8.84 -15.23 1.83
C TYR A 253 7.85 -16.35 1.48
N ASP A 254 7.96 -16.92 0.29
CA ASP A 254 7.17 -18.10 -0.12
C ASP A 254 7.44 -19.29 0.81
N GLN A 255 8.71 -19.63 1.06
CA GLN A 255 9.07 -20.68 2.01
C GLN A 255 8.60 -20.36 3.44
N PHE A 256 8.79 -19.12 3.89
CA PHE A 256 8.37 -18.67 5.22
C PHE A 256 6.85 -18.80 5.43
N THR A 257 6.05 -18.55 4.40
CA THR A 257 4.59 -18.74 4.46
C THR A 257 4.20 -20.21 4.38
N ILE A 258 4.88 -21.01 3.55
CA ILE A 258 4.65 -22.45 3.43
C ILE A 258 4.93 -23.15 4.76
N GLU A 259 6.08 -22.91 5.39
CA GLU A 259 6.45 -23.55 6.67
C GLU A 259 5.46 -23.21 7.79
N GLN A 260 4.91 -22.00 7.80
CA GLN A 260 3.93 -21.60 8.81
C GLN A 260 2.53 -22.18 8.58
N LEU A 261 2.10 -22.32 7.33
CA LEU A 261 0.77 -22.82 7.00
C LEU A 261 0.70 -24.34 6.94
N ALA A 262 1.70 -24.98 6.34
CA ALA A 262 1.76 -26.42 6.18
C ALA A 262 2.32 -27.11 7.43
N GLY A 263 3.27 -26.48 8.13
CA GLY A 263 3.85 -27.04 9.36
C GLY A 263 4.36 -28.47 9.20
N ASP A 264 3.73 -29.40 9.92
CA ASP A 264 4.04 -30.84 9.93
C ASP A 264 3.53 -31.61 8.69
N MET A 265 2.81 -30.95 7.78
CA MET A 265 2.37 -31.53 6.51
C MET A 265 3.45 -31.45 5.41
N LEU A 266 4.60 -30.85 5.69
CA LEU A 266 5.73 -30.85 4.75
C LEU A 266 6.37 -32.26 4.69
N PRO A 267 6.69 -32.77 3.49
CA PRO A 267 7.18 -34.14 3.28
C PRO A 267 8.58 -34.40 3.85
#